data_AF-A0A524M2D2-F1
#
_entry.id   AF-A0A524M2D2-F1
#
_cell.length_a   1.000
_cell.length_b   1.000
_cell.length_c   1.000
_cell.angle_alpha   90.00
_cell.angle_beta   90.00
_cell.angle_gamma   90.00
#
_symmetry.space_group_name_H-M   'P 1'
#
loop_
_entity.id
_entity.type
_entity.pdbx_description
1 polymer ?
#
loop_
_entity_poly.entity_id
_entity_poly.type
_entity_poly.pdbx_seq_one_letter_code
_entity_poly.pdbx_strand_id
1 'polypeptide(L)'
;MELTFSCPECSSGAIITLDDEEVENIKKTIVEKGRSPTLLSKCGNGHELLVTLYFRDDELGIRDVAVPIGTSQQEKKPEKKLSGDLDWVKDFFG
;
A
#
# COMPACT_ATOMS: atom_id res chain seq x y z
N MET A 1 -1.41 10.25 -15.65
CA MET A 1 -2.36 9.13 -15.82
C MET A 1 -3.26 9.00 -14.60
N GLU A 2 -4.52 8.59 -14.75
CA GLU A 2 -5.44 8.37 -13.61
C GLU A 2 -5.88 6.90 -13.54
N LEU A 3 -5.75 6.29 -12.36
CA LEU A 3 -6.21 4.94 -12.07
C LEU A 3 -7.34 4.99 -11.04
N THR A 4 -8.45 4.35 -11.37
CA THR A 4 -9.65 4.31 -10.51
C THR A 4 -9.87 2.91 -9.95
N PHE A 5 -10.22 2.83 -8.67
CA PHE A 5 -10.49 1.56 -7.98
C PHE A 5 -11.43 1.78 -6.79
N SER A 6 -11.95 0.71 -6.24
CA SER A 6 -12.88 0.74 -5.11
C SER A 6 -12.17 0.34 -3.83
N CYS A 7 -12.44 1.09 -2.75
CA CYS A 7 -12.01 0.71 -1.41
C CYS A 7 -12.75 -0.56 -0.96
N PRO A 8 -12.06 -1.63 -0.56
CA PRO A 8 -12.71 -2.86 -0.13
C PRO A 8 -13.46 -2.73 1.21
N GLU A 9 -13.16 -1.72 2.05
CA GLU A 9 -13.87 -1.53 3.33
C GLU A 9 -15.19 -0.77 3.20
N CYS A 10 -15.21 0.33 2.43
CA CYS A 10 -16.36 1.24 2.39
C CYS A 10 -16.98 1.38 1.00
N SER A 11 -16.48 0.63 0.01
CA SER A 11 -16.92 0.69 -1.39
C SER A 11 -16.80 2.07 -2.05
N SER A 12 -16.17 3.05 -1.38
CA SER A 12 -15.94 4.38 -1.95
C SER A 12 -14.92 4.30 -3.08
N GLY A 13 -15.12 5.13 -4.11
CA GLY A 13 -14.15 5.30 -5.18
C GLY A 13 -12.86 5.93 -4.64
N ALA A 14 -11.73 5.39 -5.06
CA ALA A 14 -10.40 5.96 -4.86
C ALA A 14 -9.77 6.22 -6.22
N ILE A 15 -9.05 7.33 -6.32
CA ILE A 15 -8.36 7.77 -7.53
C ILE A 15 -6.89 7.93 -7.16
N ILE A 16 -6.01 7.31 -7.94
CA ILE A 16 -4.58 7.60 -7.91
C ILE A 16 -4.27 8.36 -9.20
N THR A 17 -3.76 9.58 -9.03
CA THR A 17 -3.17 10.36 -10.11
C THR A 17 -1.67 10.13 -10.06
N LEU A 18 -1.10 9.61 -11.16
CA LEU A 18 0.33 9.44 -11.33
C LEU A 18 0.83 10.39 -12.40
N ASP A 19 1.93 11.07 -12.14
CA ASP A 19 2.62 11.86 -13.16
C ASP A 19 3.40 10.96 -14.13
N ASP A 20 3.72 11.46 -15.32
CA ASP A 20 4.42 10.66 -16.35
C ASP A 20 5.80 10.17 -15.86
N GLU A 21 6.49 10.98 -15.06
CA GLU A 21 7.76 10.60 -14.43
C GLU A 21 7.58 9.45 -13.42
N GLU A 22 6.49 9.46 -12.65
CA GLU A 22 6.18 8.38 -11.70
C GLU A 22 5.84 7.09 -12.44
N VAL A 23 5.06 7.18 -13.53
CA VAL A 23 4.73 6.04 -14.38
C VAL A 23 6.00 5.42 -14.98
N GLU A 24 6.92 6.23 -15.50
CA GLU A 24 8.20 5.74 -16.01
C GLU A 24 9.05 5.06 -14.94
N ASN A 25 9.10 5.63 -13.73
CA ASN A 25 9.83 5.05 -12.60
C ASN A 25 9.23 3.71 -12.14
N ILE A 26 7.90 3.61 -12.09
CA ILE A 26 7.18 2.38 -11.79
C ILE A 26 7.46 1.33 -12.86
N LYS A 27 7.40 1.70 -14.14
CA LYS A 27 7.70 0.83 -15.27
C LYS A 27 9.14 0.30 -15.21
N LYS A 28 10.13 1.17 -15.01
CA LYS A 28 11.54 0.77 -14.82
C LYS A 28 11.68 -0.21 -13.66
N THR A 29 11.04 0.08 -12.53
CA THR A 29 11.08 -0.79 -11.35
C THR A 29 10.51 -2.19 -11.63
N ILE A 30 9.39 -2.27 -12.35
CA ILE A 30 8.76 -3.56 -12.72
C ILE A 30 9.69 -4.36 -13.65
N VAL A 31 10.27 -3.70 -14.65
CA VAL A 31 11.16 -4.31 -15.64
C VAL A 31 12.46 -4.79 -15.00
N GLU A 32 13.09 -3.96 -14.14
CA GLU A 32 14.38 -4.26 -13.52
C GLU A 32 14.26 -5.31 -12.40
N LYS A 33 13.24 -5.20 -11.55
CA LYS A 33 13.10 -6.07 -10.37
C LYS A 33 12.20 -7.27 -10.63
N GLY A 34 11.48 -7.31 -11.75
CA GLY A 34 10.51 -8.36 -12.06
C GLY A 34 9.37 -8.45 -11.04
N ARG A 35 9.08 -7.36 -10.32
CA ARG A 35 8.09 -7.33 -9.23
C ARG A 35 7.12 -6.17 -9.41
N SER A 36 5.85 -6.45 -9.17
CA SER A 36 4.77 -5.46 -9.04
C SER A 36 5.01 -4.58 -7.81
N PRO A 37 5.25 -3.27 -7.95
CA PRO A 37 5.35 -2.36 -6.82
C PRO A 37 3.98 -2.15 -6.19
N THR A 38 4.00 -1.86 -4.89
CA THR A 38 2.81 -1.50 -4.12
C THR A 38 2.91 -0.04 -3.71
N LEU A 39 1.88 0.74 -4.00
CA LEU A 39 1.74 2.13 -3.61
C LEU A 39 0.78 2.26 -2.43
N LEU A 40 0.99 3.29 -1.62
CA LEU A 40 0.05 3.70 -0.58
C LEU A 40 -0.86 4.79 -1.14
N SER A 41 -2.17 4.61 -1.02
CA SER A 41 -3.19 5.59 -1.40
C SER A 41 -4.24 5.72 -0.30
N LYS A 42 -5.15 6.70 -0.43
CA LYS A 42 -6.27 6.89 0.50
C LYS A 42 -7.56 7.01 -0.28
N CYS A 43 -8.61 6.36 0.20
CA CYS A 43 -9.95 6.56 -0.34
C CYS A 43 -10.56 7.88 0.16
N GLY A 44 -11.69 8.30 -0.42
CA GLY A 44 -12.39 9.52 0.01
C GLY A 44 -12.84 9.53 1.49
N ASN A 45 -12.97 8.36 2.11
CA ASN A 45 -13.30 8.20 3.53
C ASN A 45 -12.07 8.16 4.45
N GLY A 46 -10.85 8.27 3.90
CA GLY A 46 -9.61 8.33 4.67
C GLY A 46 -8.97 6.99 5.03
N HIS A 47 -9.50 5.86 4.56
CA HIS A 47 -8.82 4.55 4.72
C HIS A 47 -7.55 4.51 3.88
N GLU A 48 -6.46 4.04 4.48
CA GLU A 48 -5.20 3.78 3.78
C GLU A 48 -5.32 2.47 3.00
N LEU A 49 -4.90 2.51 1.74
CA LEU A 49 -5.01 1.43 0.78
C LEU A 49 -3.64 1.12 0.21
N LEU A 50 -3.31 -0.16 0.16
CA LEU A 50 -2.15 -0.70 -0.52
C LEU A 50 -2.59 -1.13 -1.92
N VAL A 51 -2.07 -0.45 -2.93
CA VAL A 51 -2.42 -0.69 -4.33
C VAL A 51 -1.24 -1.29 -5.04
N THR A 52 -1.35 -2.56 -5.41
CA THR A 52 -0.32 -3.26 -6.17
C THR A 52 -0.54 -3.03 -7.66
N LEU A 53 0.49 -2.53 -8.34
CA LEU A 53 0.43 -2.22 -9.77
C LEU A 53 1.04 -3.33 -10.62
N TYR A 54 0.53 -3.50 -11.83
CA TYR A 54 1.15 -4.30 -12.86
C TYR A 54 1.35 -3.48 -14.12
N PHE A 55 2.31 -3.92 -14.93
CA PHE A 55 2.58 -3.33 -16.23
C PHE A 55 2.57 -4.43 -17.27
N ARG A 56 1.71 -4.29 -18.28
CA ARG A 56 1.55 -5.27 -19.36
C ARG A 56 1.12 -4.55 -20.63
N ASP A 57 1.69 -4.94 -21.77
CA ASP A 57 1.28 -4.44 -23.09
C ASP A 57 1.31 -2.89 -23.20
N ASP A 58 2.31 -2.29 -22.56
CA ASP A 58 2.51 -0.83 -22.44
C ASP A 58 1.48 -0.08 -21.57
N GLU A 59 0.60 -0.80 -20.88
CA GLU A 59 -0.39 -0.25 -19.98
C GLU A 59 -0.07 -0.55 -18.51
N LEU A 60 -0.23 0.47 -17.68
CA LEU A 60 -0.16 0.35 -16.22
C LEU A 60 -1.57 0.09 -15.68
N GLY A 61 -1.72 -0.95 -14.86
CA GLY A 61 -3.00 -1.33 -14.27
C GLY A 61 -2.89 -1.69 -12.79
N ILE A 62 -4.04 -1.85 -12.14
CA ILE A 62 -4.14 -2.25 -10.74
C ILE A 62 -4.32 -3.76 -10.69
N ARG A 63 -3.40 -4.44 -9.99
CA ARG A 63 -3.44 -5.89 -9.78
C ARG A 63 -4.28 -6.24 -8.56
N ASP A 64 -4.05 -5.53 -7.46
CA ASP A 64 -4.68 -5.81 -6.18
C ASP A 64 -4.79 -4.54 -5.33
N VAL A 65 -5.82 -4.51 -4.47
CA VAL A 65 -6.07 -3.43 -3.51
C VAL A 65 -6.34 -4.06 -2.16
N ALA A 66 -5.40 -3.89 -1.23
CA ALA A 66 -5.51 -4.40 0.13
C ALA A 66 -5.60 -3.26 1.14
N VAL A 67 -6.23 -3.53 2.29
CA VAL A 67 -6.21 -2.62 3.43
C VAL A 67 -5.16 -3.16 4.42
N PRO A 68 -4.20 -2.34 4.86
CA PRO A 68 -3.23 -2.77 5.86
C PRO A 68 -3.93 -3.12 7.17
N ILE A 69 -3.68 -4.33 7.69
CA ILE A 69 -4.23 -4.78 8.97
C ILE A 69 -3.58 -3.93 10.07
N GLY A 70 -4.36 -3.01 10.65
CA GLY A 70 -3.90 -2.05 11.66
C GLY A 70 -4.51 -0.65 11.53
N THR A 71 -5.19 -0.33 10.43
CA THR A 71 -5.84 0.97 10.22
C THR A 71 -7.28 1.07 10.72
N SER A 72 -7.82 0.00 11.33
CA SER A 72 -9.02 0.07 12.16
C SER A 72 -8.69 0.73 13.51
N GLN A 73 -8.36 2.02 13.50
CA GLN A 73 -8.47 2.89 14.67
C GLN A 73 -8.39 4.36 14.24
N GLN A 74 -9.55 4.90 13.84
CA GLN A 74 -9.86 6.27 14.20
C GLN A 74 -10.07 6.32 15.72
N GLU A 75 -9.01 6.33 16.53
CA GLU A 75 -9.05 6.91 17.87
C GLU A 75 -7.72 7.60 18.19
N LYS A 76 -7.80 8.93 18.36
CA LYS A 76 -6.97 9.84 19.17
C LYS A 76 -5.50 9.45 19.39
N LYS A 77 -4.58 10.40 19.07
CA LYS A 77 -3.25 10.49 19.72
C LYS A 77 -3.36 10.14 21.21
N PRO A 78 -2.50 9.23 21.71
CA PRO A 78 -1.50 9.69 22.66
C PRO A 78 -0.10 9.15 22.34
N GLU A 79 0.86 9.72 23.05
CA GLU A 79 2.29 9.70 22.81
C GLU A 79 2.96 8.32 22.93
N LYS A 80 4.09 8.21 22.22
CA LYS A 80 5.20 7.26 22.41
C LYS A 80 5.20 6.51 23.75
N LYS A 81 5.17 5.17 23.66
CA LYS A 81 6.00 4.30 24.51
C LYS A 81 6.70 3.26 23.65
N LEU A 82 7.99 3.49 23.38
CA LEU A 82 8.94 2.44 23.06
C LEU A 82 9.08 1.54 24.29
N SER A 83 8.89 0.24 24.17
CA SER A 83 9.73 -0.83 24.74
C SER A 83 9.00 -2.18 24.66
N GLY A 84 9.63 -3.18 24.05
CA GLY A 84 9.15 -4.56 24.13
C GLY A 84 9.48 -5.49 22.97
N ASP A 85 10.31 -5.10 22.00
CA ASP A 85 10.89 -6.07 21.06
C ASP A 85 11.95 -6.91 21.79
N LEU A 86 11.84 -8.24 21.68
CA LEU A 86 12.84 -9.31 21.98
C LEU A 86 12.63 -10.20 23.23
N ASP A 87 11.42 -10.77 23.43
CA ASP A 87 11.25 -11.84 24.44
C ASP A 87 11.00 -13.26 23.89
N TRP A 88 10.96 -13.48 22.57
CA TRP A 88 10.72 -14.82 22.00
C TRP A 88 11.98 -15.68 21.78
N VAL A 89 13.19 -15.11 21.92
CA VAL A 89 14.45 -15.79 21.56
C VAL A 89 15.09 -16.54 22.74
N LYS A 90 14.61 -16.35 23.98
CA LYS A 90 15.25 -16.94 25.18
C LYS A 90 14.75 -18.33 25.56
N ASP A 91 13.61 -18.78 25.06
CA ASP A 91 13.03 -20.07 25.47
C ASP A 91 13.56 -21.28 24.67
N PHE A 92 14.46 -21.09 23.70
CA PHE A 92 14.98 -22.19 22.87
C PHE A 92 16.39 -22.68 23.26
N PHE A 93 17.10 -21.96 24.13
CA PHE A 93 18.42 -22.36 24.62
C PHE A 93 18.55 -22.06 26.12
N GLY A 94 17.98 -22.93 26.95
CA GLY A 94 18.09 -22.92 28.41
C GLY A 94 17.52 -24.18 29.03
#